data_AF-A0AA38VGR2-F1
#
_entry.id   AF-A0AA38VGR2-F1
#
_cell.length_a   1.000
_cell.length_b   1.000
_cell.length_c   1.000
_cell.angle_alpha   90.00
_cell.angle_beta   90.00
_cell.angle_gamma   90.00
#
_symmetry.space_group_name_H-M   'P 1'
#
loop_
_entity.id
_entity.type
_entity.pdbx_description
1 polymer ?
#
loop_
_entity_poly.entity_id
_entity_poly.type
_entity_poly.pdbx_seq_one_letter_code
_entity_poly.pdbx_strand_id
1 'polypeptide(L)'
;HAGGGDDARGKEEEGTGGGGKRWGRNEVLTADGLALPFAEGRADFAICVAVVHHFSTKERRVEAVRALLRCVRPTRKGETGAGGKVMVFVWALEQKGSRRGWDEGAEQDQLVPWVMKPRQQKKKKEEEKSNEEGGDGERERDDKKEEEKTFQRYYHLYRKGELEEDVVAAGGVVLESGYDRDNWWVIAANIIS
;
A
#
# COMPACT_ATOMS: atom_id res chain seq x y z
N HIS A 1 0.50 10.50 -79.39
CA HIS A 1 0.47 9.12 -78.86
C HIS A 1 0.65 9.21 -77.35
N ALA A 2 -0.34 8.94 -76.51
CA ALA A 2 -0.91 7.61 -76.14
C ALA A 2 0.18 6.69 -75.57
N GLY A 3 0.13 6.06 -74.38
CA GLY A 3 -0.79 6.00 -73.23
C GLY A 3 0.07 5.91 -71.94
N GLY A 4 -0.38 5.70 -70.70
CA GLY A 4 -1.54 4.98 -70.18
C GLY A 4 -1.07 3.77 -69.36
N GLY A 5 -1.36 3.76 -68.04
CA GLY A 5 -1.29 2.60 -67.12
C GLY A 5 0.08 2.34 -66.46
N ASP A 6 0.23 1.97 -65.18
CA ASP A 6 -0.74 1.59 -64.16
C ASP A 6 -0.17 1.78 -62.75
N ASP A 7 -1.10 2.11 -61.86
CA ASP A 7 -0.98 2.27 -60.42
C ASP A 7 -0.88 0.90 -59.72
N ALA A 8 0.02 0.78 -58.75
CA ALA A 8 -0.04 -0.27 -57.73
C ALA A 8 0.66 0.21 -56.45
N ARG A 9 0.11 1.26 -55.81
CA ARG A 9 0.40 1.55 -54.40
C ARG A 9 -0.39 0.57 -53.54
N GLY A 10 0.34 -0.23 -52.77
CA GLY A 10 -0.23 -1.12 -51.76
C GLY A 10 -1.14 -0.35 -50.81
N LYS A 11 -2.36 -0.85 -50.64
CA LYS A 11 -3.26 -0.45 -49.57
C LYS A 11 -2.67 -0.95 -48.25
N GLU A 12 -2.14 -0.05 -47.44
CA GLU A 12 -2.11 -0.26 -46.01
C GLU A 12 -3.52 0.06 -45.50
N GLU A 13 -4.24 -1.00 -45.11
CA GLU A 13 -5.54 -0.87 -44.45
C GLU A 13 -5.34 -0.17 -43.11
N GLU A 14 -5.89 1.03 -42.98
CA GLU A 14 -6.16 1.64 -41.68
C GLU A 14 -7.12 0.75 -40.91
N GLY A 15 -6.57 -0.11 -40.05
CA GLY A 15 -7.31 -0.78 -39.00
C GLY A 15 -7.78 0.26 -37.98
N THR A 16 -8.99 0.80 -38.19
CA THR A 16 -9.77 1.49 -37.15
C THR A 16 -10.14 0.49 -36.07
N GLY A 17 -9.23 0.27 -35.12
CA GLY A 17 -9.37 -0.74 -34.08
C GLY A 17 -9.29 -0.14 -32.68
N GLY A 18 -10.45 0.27 -32.16
CA GLY A 18 -10.73 0.30 -30.72
C GLY A 18 -10.11 1.45 -29.92
N GLY A 19 -10.95 2.42 -29.56
CA GLY A 19 -10.71 3.34 -28.44
C GLY A 19 -10.70 2.60 -27.10
N GLY A 20 -9.66 1.79 -26.88
CA GLY A 20 -9.38 1.21 -25.57
C GLY A 20 -8.88 2.31 -24.64
N LYS A 21 -9.60 2.56 -23.54
CA LYS A 21 -9.10 3.42 -22.47
C LYS A 21 -7.73 2.91 -22.03
N ARG A 22 -6.66 3.64 -22.36
CA ARG A 22 -5.32 3.41 -21.81
C ARG A 22 -5.38 3.75 -20.33
N TRP A 23 -5.54 2.73 -19.48
CA TRP A 23 -5.21 2.88 -18.07
C TRP A 23 -3.71 3.14 -17.96
N GLY A 24 -3.30 4.13 -17.16
CA GLY A 24 -1.89 4.39 -16.90
C GLY A 24 -1.19 3.15 -16.33
N ARG A 25 0.11 2.98 -16.59
CA ARG A 25 0.90 1.93 -15.92
C ARG A 25 1.04 2.29 -14.44
N ASN A 26 0.74 1.33 -13.56
CA ASN A 26 1.03 1.47 -12.13
C ASN A 26 2.46 0.98 -11.86
N GLU A 27 3.24 1.75 -11.10
CA GLU A 27 4.55 1.35 -10.61
C GLU A 27 4.44 0.86 -9.17
N VAL A 28 5.04 -0.29 -8.87
CA VAL A 28 4.97 -0.93 -7.55
C VAL A 28 6.37 -1.32 -7.13
N LEU A 29 6.73 -1.00 -5.88
CA LEU A 29 8.04 -1.27 -5.28
C LEU A 29 7.83 -1.96 -3.92
N THR A 30 8.85 -2.69 -3.46
CA THR A 30 8.90 -3.26 -2.10
C THR A 30 9.93 -2.50 -1.28
N ALA A 31 9.53 -2.01 -0.11
CA ALA A 31 10.41 -1.27 0.80
C ALA A 31 9.92 -1.36 2.25
N ASP A 32 10.81 -1.00 3.18
CA ASP A 32 10.46 -0.76 4.58
C ASP A 32 9.75 0.61 4.71
N GLY A 33 8.67 0.66 5.50
CA GLY A 33 7.92 1.90 5.76
C GLY A 33 8.71 2.99 6.50
N LEU A 34 9.87 2.65 7.09
CA LEU A 34 10.80 3.60 7.72
C LEU A 34 11.91 4.05 6.76
N ALA A 35 12.16 3.30 5.67
CA ALA A 35 13.22 3.55 4.70
C ALA A 35 12.67 3.55 3.26
N LEU A 36 11.90 4.58 2.94
CA LEU A 36 11.23 4.71 1.66
C LEU A 36 12.25 4.97 0.52
N PRO A 37 12.14 4.29 -0.64
CA PRO A 37 13.12 4.36 -1.73
C PRO A 37 12.84 5.54 -2.67
N PHE A 38 12.41 6.67 -2.11
CA PHE A 38 12.04 7.86 -2.87
C PHE A 38 13.00 9.01 -2.55
N ALA A 39 13.39 9.75 -3.57
CA ALA A 39 14.20 10.94 -3.39
C ALA A 39 13.45 11.98 -2.54
N GLU A 40 14.18 12.62 -1.63
CA GLU A 40 13.62 13.63 -0.74
C GLU A 40 13.15 14.88 -1.52
N GLY A 41 12.06 15.48 -1.06
CA GLY A 41 11.58 16.76 -1.57
C GLY A 41 11.07 16.70 -3.01
N ARG A 42 10.64 15.54 -3.52
CA ARG A 42 10.26 15.38 -4.94
C ARG A 42 8.77 15.23 -5.18
N ALA A 43 8.04 14.63 -4.26
CA ALA A 43 6.62 14.36 -4.45
C ALA A 43 5.75 15.60 -4.20
N ASP A 44 4.71 15.78 -5.03
CA ASP A 44 3.62 16.73 -4.76
C ASP A 44 2.78 16.29 -3.56
N PHE A 45 2.56 14.99 -3.43
CA PHE A 45 1.79 14.41 -2.35
C PHE A 45 2.23 12.99 -2.01
N ALA A 46 1.99 12.57 -0.78
CA ALA A 46 2.11 11.18 -0.33
C ALA A 46 0.86 10.79 0.45
N ILE A 47 0.42 9.55 0.30
CA ILE A 47 -0.75 9.00 0.99
C ILE A 47 -0.33 7.72 1.72
N CYS A 48 -0.62 7.64 3.01
CA CYS A 48 -0.29 6.51 3.87
C CYS A 48 -1.53 6.06 4.64
N VAL A 49 -2.19 5.01 4.15
CA VAL A 49 -3.48 4.52 4.68
C VAL A 49 -3.28 3.17 5.35
N ALA A 50 -3.66 3.07 6.62
CA ALA A 50 -3.62 1.85 7.42
C ALA A 50 -2.24 1.16 7.44
N VAL A 51 -1.18 1.96 7.61
CA VAL A 51 0.20 1.46 7.75
C VAL A 51 0.82 1.87 9.08
N VAL A 52 0.80 3.16 9.44
CA VAL A 52 1.55 3.69 10.60
C VAL A 52 1.15 3.01 11.92
N HIS A 53 -0.13 2.69 12.10
CA HIS A 53 -0.64 1.98 13.29
C HIS A 53 -0.08 0.56 13.48
N HIS A 54 0.73 0.03 12.56
CA HIS A 54 1.38 -1.27 12.72
C HIS A 54 2.73 -1.20 13.44
N PHE A 55 3.30 0.01 13.62
CA PHE A 55 4.54 0.17 14.36
C PHE A 55 4.27 0.20 15.86
N SER A 56 4.95 -0.67 16.60
CA SER A 56 4.68 -0.94 18.02
C SER A 56 5.23 0.07 19.01
N THR A 57 6.06 1.01 18.56
CA THR A 57 6.60 2.04 19.44
C THR A 57 6.29 3.41 18.84
N LYS A 58 6.09 4.39 19.72
CA LYS A 58 5.83 5.78 19.32
C LYS A 58 6.95 6.31 18.44
N GLU A 59 8.20 5.99 18.76
CA GLU A 59 9.38 6.44 18.03
C GLU A 59 9.34 5.98 16.56
N ARG A 60 8.96 4.72 16.32
CA ARG A 60 8.84 4.17 14.97
C ARG A 60 7.64 4.77 14.21
N ARG A 61 6.53 5.08 14.89
CA ARG A 61 5.38 5.78 14.28
C ARG A 61 5.78 7.18 13.83
N VAL A 62 6.45 7.95 14.70
CA VAL A 62 7.00 9.27 14.39
C VAL A 62 8.02 9.20 13.25
N GLU A 63 8.89 8.18 13.23
CA GLU A 63 9.87 7.97 12.16
C GLU A 63 9.20 7.66 10.81
N ALA A 64 8.13 6.85 10.80
CA ALA A 64 7.35 6.58 9.59
C ALA A 64 6.72 7.86 9.03
N VAL A 65 6.12 8.68 9.90
CA VAL A 65 5.55 9.98 9.50
C VAL A 65 6.65 10.91 8.96
N ARG A 66 7.82 10.95 9.61
CA ARG A 66 8.99 11.71 9.13
C ARG A 66 9.48 11.24 7.77
N ALA A 67 9.51 9.93 7.52
CA ALA A 67 9.91 9.38 6.23
C ALA A 67 8.99 9.87 5.11
N LEU A 68 7.67 9.88 5.33
CA LEU A 68 6.70 10.42 4.38
C LEU A 68 6.89 11.92 4.14
N LEU A 69 7.11 12.70 5.20
CA LEU A 69 7.32 14.15 5.12
C LEU A 69 8.59 14.49 4.30
N ARG A 70 9.66 13.70 4.43
CA ARG A 70 10.88 13.89 3.64
C ARG A 70 10.65 13.67 2.14
N CYS A 71 9.73 12.79 1.75
CA CYS A 71 9.48 12.53 0.33
C CYS A 71 8.79 13.68 -0.40
N VAL A 72 7.96 14.47 0.30
CA VAL A 72 7.19 15.56 -0.32
C VAL A 72 8.00 16.86 -0.40
N ARG A 73 7.71 17.69 -1.41
CA ARG A 73 8.35 19.01 -1.56
C ARG A 73 8.19 19.83 -0.27
N PRO A 74 9.28 20.41 0.25
CA PRO A 74 9.21 21.22 1.46
C PRO A 74 8.47 22.52 1.18
N THR A 75 7.87 23.07 2.23
CA THR A 75 7.25 24.39 2.25
C THR A 75 8.19 25.33 2.99
N ARG A 76 8.54 26.46 2.37
CA ARG A 76 9.34 27.49 3.05
C ARG A 76 8.51 28.18 4.13
N LYS A 77 9.14 28.49 5.24
CA LYS A 77 8.49 29.25 6.32
C LYS A 77 7.94 30.58 5.77
N GLY A 78 6.64 30.80 5.96
CA GLY A 78 5.93 31.99 5.47
C GLY A 78 5.22 31.81 4.12
N GLU A 79 5.51 30.75 3.36
CA GLU A 79 4.78 30.41 2.14
C GLU A 79 3.67 29.41 2.46
N THR A 80 2.43 29.88 2.66
CA THR A 80 1.30 28.97 2.88
C THR A 80 0.84 28.35 1.55
N GLY A 81 0.83 27.02 1.47
CA GLY A 81 0.25 26.27 0.34
C GLY A 81 1.17 25.92 -0.84
N ALA A 82 2.44 26.34 -0.83
CA ALA A 82 3.38 26.14 -1.95
C ALA A 82 4.11 24.76 -1.95
N GLY A 83 4.12 24.03 -0.84
CA GLY A 83 4.78 22.73 -0.73
C GLY A 83 3.87 21.52 -0.95
N GLY A 84 4.49 20.35 -0.91
CA GLY A 84 3.80 19.07 -1.02
C GLY A 84 3.10 18.67 0.29
N LYS A 85 2.15 17.73 0.19
CA LYS A 85 1.27 17.34 1.31
C LYS A 85 1.32 15.84 1.58
N VAL A 86 1.27 15.46 2.85
CA VAL A 86 1.15 14.06 3.27
C VAL A 86 -0.23 13.84 3.88
N MET A 87 -0.95 12.81 3.46
CA MET A 87 -2.14 12.33 4.14
C MET A 87 -1.82 11.03 4.88
N VAL A 88 -2.10 10.97 6.18
CA VAL A 88 -1.98 9.73 6.99
C VAL A 88 -3.36 9.37 7.55
N PHE A 89 -3.69 8.08 7.50
CA PHE A 89 -4.99 7.54 7.93
C PHE A 89 -4.76 6.30 8.82
N VAL A 90 -5.22 6.33 10.07
CA VAL A 90 -4.95 5.31 11.11
C VAL A 90 -6.21 4.94 11.87
N TRP A 91 -6.22 3.75 12.48
CA TRP A 91 -7.35 3.29 13.28
C TRP A 91 -7.51 4.12 14.54
N ALA A 92 -8.74 4.53 14.83
CA ALA A 92 -9.09 5.24 16.05
C ALA A 92 -9.30 4.26 17.22
N LEU A 93 -9.15 4.73 18.46
CA LEU A 93 -9.53 3.98 19.66
C LEU A 93 -11.04 4.05 19.89
N GLU A 94 -11.66 5.18 19.54
CA GLU A 94 -13.04 5.55 19.89
C GLU A 94 -14.11 4.87 19.01
N GLN A 95 -14.04 3.55 18.83
CA GLN A 95 -14.84 2.76 17.89
C GLN A 95 -16.07 2.09 18.52
N LYS A 96 -16.86 2.83 19.32
CA LYS A 96 -17.99 2.28 20.12
C LYS A 96 -19.03 1.49 19.32
N GLY A 97 -19.17 1.74 18.01
CA GLY A 97 -20.10 1.04 17.12
C GLY A 97 -19.48 -0.08 16.27
N SER A 98 -18.17 -0.31 16.39
CA SER A 98 -17.47 -1.31 15.59
C SER A 98 -17.76 -2.73 16.06
N ARG A 99 -17.56 -3.71 15.16
CA ARG A 99 -17.63 -5.15 15.51
C ARG A 99 -16.72 -5.53 16.68
N ARG A 100 -15.67 -4.75 16.93
CA ARG A 100 -14.67 -5.02 17.98
C ARG A 100 -14.98 -4.32 19.30
N GLY A 101 -15.82 -3.27 19.27
CA GLY A 101 -16.35 -2.62 20.47
C GLY A 101 -15.33 -1.88 21.31
N TRP A 102 -14.20 -1.46 20.74
CA TRP A 102 -13.22 -0.63 21.47
C TRP A 102 -13.81 0.75 21.78
N ASP A 103 -13.54 1.26 22.98
CA ASP A 103 -13.94 2.60 23.41
C ASP A 103 -12.76 3.35 24.05
N GLU A 104 -12.98 4.60 24.45
CA GLU A 104 -11.96 5.48 25.04
C GLU A 104 -11.28 4.90 26.29
N GLY A 105 -11.89 3.91 26.97
CA GLY A 105 -11.31 3.23 28.13
C GLY A 105 -10.53 1.96 27.78
N ALA A 106 -10.48 1.55 26.51
CA ALA A 106 -9.75 0.37 26.08
C ALA A 106 -8.23 0.63 25.94
N GLU A 107 -7.45 -0.45 26.00
CA GLU A 107 -6.01 -0.40 25.72
C GLU A 107 -5.74 0.01 24.27
N GLN A 108 -4.77 0.90 24.05
CA GLN A 108 -4.40 1.35 22.70
C GLN A 108 -3.67 0.27 21.90
N ASP A 109 -2.97 -0.64 22.56
CA ASP A 109 -2.19 -1.70 21.92
C ASP A 109 -2.98 -3.01 21.82
N GLN A 110 -3.25 -3.44 20.59
CA GLN A 110 -4.16 -4.56 20.32
C GLN A 110 -3.51 -5.62 19.44
N LEU A 111 -3.79 -6.89 19.75
CA LEU A 111 -3.47 -8.03 18.91
C LEU A 111 -4.73 -8.48 18.15
N VAL A 112 -4.61 -8.52 16.83
CA VAL A 112 -5.72 -8.83 15.93
C VAL A 112 -5.45 -10.16 15.23
N PRO A 113 -6.38 -11.14 15.33
CA PRO A 113 -6.28 -12.38 14.59
C PRO A 113 -6.25 -12.14 13.08
N TRP A 114 -5.25 -12.69 12.42
CA TRP A 114 -5.06 -12.66 10.98
C TRP A 114 -4.84 -14.07 10.46
N VAL A 115 -5.77 -14.53 9.64
CA VAL A 115 -5.82 -15.90 9.18
C VAL A 115 -5.11 -16.00 7.83
N MET A 116 -4.02 -16.78 7.77
CA MET A 116 -3.34 -17.07 6.52
C MET A 116 -3.94 -18.29 5.86
N LYS A 117 -4.53 -18.09 4.69
CA LYS A 117 -4.96 -19.22 3.85
C LYS A 117 -3.74 -19.88 3.22
N PRO A 118 -3.66 -21.21 3.23
CA PRO A 118 -2.59 -21.93 2.53
C PRO A 118 -2.58 -21.55 1.05
N ARG A 119 -1.37 -21.31 0.55
CA ARG A 119 -1.15 -20.83 -0.81
C ARG A 119 -1.43 -22.02 -1.74
N GLN A 120 -2.58 -22.02 -2.40
CA GLN A 120 -2.94 -23.05 -3.37
C GLN A 120 -1.87 -23.07 -4.48
N GLN A 121 -0.90 -23.97 -4.37
CA GLN A 121 0.01 -24.25 -5.46
C GLN A 121 -0.84 -24.84 -6.59
N LYS A 122 -1.04 -24.04 -7.63
CA LYS A 122 -1.62 -24.48 -8.89
C LYS A 122 -0.65 -25.54 -9.45
N LYS A 123 -0.90 -26.82 -9.14
CA LYS A 123 -0.17 -27.95 -9.75
C LYS A 123 -0.32 -27.80 -11.26
N LYS A 124 0.77 -27.43 -11.94
CA LYS A 124 0.93 -27.66 -13.38
C LYS A 124 0.76 -29.17 -13.58
N LYS A 125 -0.34 -29.58 -14.20
CA LYS A 125 -0.46 -30.86 -14.91
C LYS A 125 0.20 -30.63 -16.26
N GLU A 126 1.41 -31.12 -16.44
CA GLU A 126 2.25 -31.20 -17.66
C GLU A 126 3.69 -31.36 -17.10
N GLU A 127 4.44 -32.44 -17.24
CA GLU A 127 4.51 -33.53 -18.23
C GLU A 127 5.13 -34.74 -17.51
N GLU A 128 4.58 -35.95 -17.69
CA GLU A 128 5.32 -37.20 -17.50
C GLU A 128 4.64 -38.27 -18.37
N LYS A 129 4.93 -38.21 -19.67
CA LYS A 129 4.87 -39.36 -20.57
C LYS A 129 6.30 -39.68 -21.00
N SER A 130 6.97 -40.52 -20.21
CA SER A 130 7.94 -41.54 -20.66
C SER A 130 8.76 -42.04 -19.46
N ASN A 131 8.33 -43.15 -18.86
CA ASN A 131 9.09 -44.40 -18.89
C ASN A 131 8.40 -45.42 -17.98
N GLU A 132 8.03 -46.55 -18.57
CA GLU A 132 7.88 -47.80 -17.86
C GLU A 132 9.28 -48.24 -17.40
N GLU A 133 9.43 -48.56 -16.11
CA GLU A 133 10.01 -49.82 -15.63
C GLU A 133 9.92 -49.90 -14.10
N GLY A 134 9.77 -51.13 -13.62
CA GLY A 134 9.12 -51.47 -12.35
C GLY A 134 9.85 -51.12 -11.05
N GLY A 135 9.08 -51.19 -9.97
CA GLY A 135 9.55 -51.09 -8.60
C GLY A 135 8.39 -50.82 -7.64
N ASP A 136 7.88 -51.88 -7.02
CA ASP A 136 6.98 -51.78 -5.85
C ASP A 136 7.71 -51.05 -4.74
N GLY A 137 7.29 -49.80 -4.51
CA GLY A 137 7.73 -48.98 -3.41
C GLY A 137 6.55 -48.11 -3.03
N GLU A 138 5.89 -48.47 -1.93
CA GLU A 138 4.85 -47.65 -1.28
C GLU A 138 5.42 -46.26 -1.00
N ARG A 139 5.17 -45.31 -1.90
CA ARG A 139 5.36 -43.90 -1.63
C ARG A 139 4.15 -43.44 -0.85
N GLU A 140 4.27 -43.44 0.48
CA GLU A 140 3.41 -42.65 1.35
C GLU A 140 3.43 -41.19 0.86
N ARG A 141 2.37 -40.80 0.15
CA ARG A 141 2.11 -39.38 -0.11
C ARG A 141 1.64 -38.81 1.21
N ASP A 142 2.55 -38.16 1.92
CA ASP A 142 2.26 -37.29 3.05
C ASP A 142 1.40 -36.13 2.53
N ASP A 143 0.08 -36.36 2.41
CA ASP A 143 -0.95 -35.35 2.16
C ASP A 143 -1.06 -34.48 3.42
N LYS A 144 -0.03 -33.66 3.66
CA LYS A 144 -0.11 -32.55 4.61
C LYS A 144 -1.15 -31.57 4.08
N LYS A 145 -2.40 -31.72 4.53
CA LYS A 145 -3.36 -30.63 4.58
C LYS A 145 -2.67 -29.49 5.33
N GLU A 146 -2.21 -28.47 4.61
CA GLU A 146 -1.76 -27.25 5.26
C GLU A 146 -2.95 -26.66 6.02
N GLU A 147 -2.94 -26.84 7.34
CA GLU A 147 -3.98 -26.30 8.21
C GLU A 147 -3.98 -24.77 8.16
N GLU A 148 -5.17 -24.19 8.31
CA GLU A 148 -5.35 -22.74 8.36
C GLU A 148 -4.67 -22.18 9.62
N LYS A 149 -3.59 -21.42 9.42
CA LYS A 149 -2.80 -20.85 10.53
C LYS A 149 -3.30 -19.44 10.84
N THR A 150 -3.65 -19.22 12.10
CA THR A 150 -3.99 -17.89 12.62
C THR A 150 -2.76 -17.27 13.29
N PHE A 151 -2.40 -16.08 12.84
CA PHE A 151 -1.34 -15.24 13.42
C PHE A 151 -1.96 -14.05 14.14
N GLN A 152 -1.24 -13.45 15.08
CA GLN A 152 -1.66 -12.21 15.73
C GLN A 152 -0.87 -11.04 15.13
N ARG A 153 -1.58 -10.05 14.59
CA ARG A 153 -0.99 -8.81 14.08
C ARG A 153 -1.17 -7.71 15.12
N TYR A 154 -0.08 -7.00 15.39
CA TYR A 154 -0.11 -5.83 16.26
C TYR A 154 -0.75 -4.62 15.56
N TYR A 155 -1.53 -3.86 16.33
CA TYR A 155 -2.10 -2.57 15.99
C TYR A 155 -2.03 -1.63 17.19
N HIS A 156 -1.69 -0.37 16.92
CA HIS A 156 -1.84 0.74 17.83
C HIS A 156 -3.07 1.56 17.44
N LEU A 157 -4.09 1.59 18.30
CA LEU A 157 -5.28 2.41 18.14
C LEU A 157 -5.00 3.83 18.63
N TYR A 158 -5.08 4.77 17.71
CA TYR A 158 -4.82 6.18 18.00
C TYR A 158 -6.00 6.79 18.76
N ARG A 159 -5.72 7.47 19.86
CA ARG A 159 -6.71 8.36 20.48
C ARG A 159 -6.76 9.70 19.76
N LYS A 160 -7.83 10.46 20.00
CA LYS A 160 -7.98 11.83 19.48
C LYS A 160 -6.75 12.70 19.79
N GLY A 161 -6.21 13.34 18.76
CA GLY A 161 -5.08 14.27 18.85
C GLY A 161 -3.69 13.62 18.79
N GLU A 162 -3.58 12.30 18.98
CA GLU A 162 -2.28 11.63 19.02
C GLU A 162 -1.58 11.60 17.65
N LEU A 163 -2.33 11.50 16.55
CA LEU A 163 -1.74 11.51 15.22
C LEU A 163 -1.12 12.87 14.90
N GLU A 164 -1.78 13.96 15.32
CA GLU A 164 -1.28 15.32 15.22
C GLU A 164 0.00 15.51 16.05
N GLU A 165 0.07 14.94 17.26
CA GLU A 165 1.30 14.93 18.06
C GLU A 165 2.46 14.22 17.33
N ASP A 166 2.19 13.07 16.70
CA ASP A 166 3.19 12.34 15.92
C ASP A 166 3.70 13.17 14.72
N VAL A 167 2.82 13.91 14.03
CA VAL A 167 3.21 14.83 12.94
C VAL A 167 4.12 15.95 13.46
N VAL A 168 3.77 16.57 14.59
CA VAL A 168 4.59 17.63 15.18
C VAL A 168 5.94 17.10 15.63
N ALA A 169 5.97 15.93 16.29
CA ALA A 169 7.19 15.26 16.70
C ALA A 169 8.07 14.84 15.50
N ALA A 170 7.46 14.56 14.35
CA ALA A 170 8.16 14.27 13.11
C ALA A 170 8.83 15.51 12.47
N GLY A 171 8.49 16.72 12.94
CA GLY A 171 8.94 18.00 12.37
C GLY A 171 8.00 18.55 11.29
N GLY A 172 6.81 17.98 11.15
CA GLY A 172 5.79 18.45 10.22
C GLY A 172 4.86 19.49 10.86
N VAL A 173 4.01 20.10 10.03
CA VAL A 173 2.91 20.94 10.47
C VAL A 173 1.59 20.34 10.00
N VAL A 174 0.64 20.23 10.92
CA VAL A 174 -0.73 19.81 10.62
C VAL A 174 -1.44 20.93 9.87
N LEU A 175 -1.98 20.62 8.69
CA LEU A 175 -2.78 21.53 7.88
C LEU A 175 -4.28 21.32 8.13
N GLU A 176 -4.69 20.07 8.24
CA GLU A 176 -6.07 19.65 8.46
C GLU A 176 -6.07 18.28 9.16
N SER A 177 -7.06 18.01 10.01
CA SER A 177 -7.26 16.69 10.60
C SER A 177 -8.74 16.41 10.82
N GLY A 178 -9.09 15.14 10.98
CA GLY A 178 -10.47 14.75 11.22
C GLY A 178 -10.63 13.28 11.54
N TYR A 179 -11.90 12.90 11.65
CA TYR A 179 -12.35 11.54 11.91
C TYR A 179 -13.24 11.07 10.76
N ASP A 180 -13.01 9.87 10.24
CA ASP A 180 -13.93 9.21 9.30
C ASP A 180 -13.99 7.71 9.60
N ARG A 181 -15.22 7.19 9.83
CA ARG A 181 -15.53 5.76 9.97
C ARG A 181 -14.49 4.98 10.79
N ASP A 182 -14.34 5.31 12.07
CA ASP A 182 -13.44 4.62 13.01
C ASP A 182 -11.93 4.82 12.74
N ASN A 183 -11.59 5.91 12.06
CA ASN A 183 -10.21 6.28 11.76
C ASN A 183 -9.95 7.76 12.02
N TRP A 184 -8.76 8.04 12.54
CA TRP A 184 -8.19 9.38 12.56
C TRP A 184 -7.39 9.63 11.28
N TRP A 185 -7.45 10.85 10.76
CA TRP A 185 -6.66 11.26 9.61
C TRP A 185 -6.09 12.66 9.77
N VAL A 186 -4.97 12.89 9.09
CA VAL A 186 -4.27 14.18 9.06
C VAL A 186 -3.75 14.47 7.66
N ILE A 187 -3.82 15.73 7.25
CA ILE A 187 -3.06 16.31 6.15
C ILE A 187 -1.96 17.17 6.76
N ALA A 188 -0.71 16.91 6.40
CA ALA A 188 0.47 17.57 6.94
C ALA A 188 1.40 18.10 5.83
N ALA A 189 2.24 19.07 6.19
CA ALA A 189 3.31 19.59 5.33
C ALA A 189 4.68 19.51 6.02
N ASN A 190 5.71 19.33 5.22
CA ASN A 190 7.11 19.43 5.65
C ASN A 190 7.54 20.91 5.57
N ILE A 191 7.90 21.53 6.70
CA ILE A 191 8.32 22.93 6.75
C ILE A 191 9.84 23.02 6.91
N ILE A 192 10.49 23.81 6.06
CA ILE A 192 11.91 24.14 6.18
C ILE A 192 12.10 25.62 6.56
N SER A 193 13.14 25.87 7.36
CA SER A 193 13.56 27.21 7.78
C SER A 193 14.19 28.01 6.65
#